data_AF-A0A0F8WNH9-F1
#
_entry.id   AF-A0A0F8WNH9-F1
#
_cell.length_a   1.000
_cell.length_b   1.000
_cell.length_c   1.000
_cell.angle_alpha   90.00
_cell.angle_beta   90.00
_cell.angle_gamma   90.00
#
_symmetry.space_group_name_H-M   'P 1'
#
loop_
_entity.id
_entity.type
_entity.pdbx_description
1 polymer ?
#
loop_
_entity_poly.entity_id
_entity_poly.type
_entity_poly.pdbx_seq_one_letter_code
_entity_poly.pdbx_strand_id
1 'polypeptide(L)'
;MAGWKIGKTHLPEMDANYLEEGFDGDPRGILWIYEQPQPNADYVVGVDPTLGLSSWTRYARTRDDVDTDNGAIEVIKVGKLDVQVAEYAAPINALDLAEAANAIGRLYKGR
;
A
#
# COMPACT_ATOMS: atom_id res chain seq x y z
N MET A 1 16.83 -11.34 -20.66
CA MET A 1 15.70 -11.61 -19.75
C MET A 1 15.07 -10.26 -19.42
N ALA A 2 13.83 -10.02 -19.87
CA ALA A 2 13.16 -8.74 -19.66
C ALA A 2 12.54 -8.70 -18.26
N GLY A 3 13.11 -7.88 -17.38
CA GLY A 3 12.57 -7.63 -16.04
C GLY A 3 11.31 -6.77 -16.10
N TRP A 4 10.32 -7.10 -15.28
CA TRP A 4 9.10 -6.31 -15.14
C TRP A 4 9.41 -5.00 -14.40
N LYS A 5 9.01 -3.85 -14.98
CA LYS A 5 9.02 -2.55 -14.30
C LYS A 5 7.65 -2.30 -13.69
N ILE A 6 7.57 -2.27 -12.37
CA ILE A 6 6.45 -1.67 -11.64
C ILE A 6 6.88 -0.27 -11.26
N GLY A 7 6.22 0.73 -11.85
CA GLY A 7 6.45 2.14 -11.59
C GLY A 7 5.72 2.96 -12.64
N LYS A 8 4.91 3.93 -12.19
CA LYS A 8 4.31 4.92 -13.08
C LYS A 8 5.46 5.57 -13.87
N THR A 9 5.50 5.32 -15.17
CA THR A 9 6.38 6.01 -16.11
C THR A 9 5.98 7.46 -16.21
N HIS A 10 6.44 8.26 -15.26
CA HIS A 10 6.91 9.62 -15.45
C HIS A 10 7.86 9.93 -14.28
N LEU A 11 9.16 9.84 -14.55
CA LEU A 11 10.16 10.63 -13.85
C LEU A 11 10.56 11.75 -14.83
N PRO A 12 9.71 12.76 -15.08
CA PRO A 12 10.26 14.05 -15.44
C PRO A 12 11.02 14.52 -14.18
N GLU A 13 12.10 15.22 -14.40
CA GLU A 13 12.98 15.79 -13.39
C GLU A 13 12.19 16.24 -12.15
N MET A 14 12.72 15.93 -10.96
CA MET A 14 12.26 16.46 -9.68
C MET A 14 12.16 17.99 -9.80
N ASP A 15 10.99 18.46 -10.21
CA ASP A 15 10.72 19.85 -10.45
C ASP A 15 10.78 20.53 -9.08
N ALA A 16 11.66 21.50 -8.92
CA ALA A 16 12.00 22.11 -7.64
C ALA A 16 10.78 22.72 -6.91
N ASN A 17 9.66 22.89 -7.63
CA ASN A 17 8.38 23.36 -7.11
C ASN A 17 7.57 22.29 -6.34
N TYR A 18 7.94 21.01 -6.41
CA TYR A 18 7.29 19.92 -5.68
C TYR A 18 7.41 20.04 -4.15
N LEU A 19 8.40 20.79 -3.64
CA LEU A 19 8.56 21.07 -2.22
C LEU A 19 7.71 22.26 -1.72
N GLU A 20 7.19 23.09 -2.62
CA GLU A 20 6.49 24.34 -2.26
C GLU A 20 4.96 24.18 -2.20
N GLU A 21 4.37 23.21 -2.91
CA GLU A 21 2.91 23.02 -3.02
C GLU A 21 2.37 21.86 -2.17
N GLY A 22 2.64 21.86 -0.87
CA GLY A 22 1.69 21.39 0.17
C GLY A 22 1.01 20.01 0.05
N PHE A 23 1.48 19.07 -0.76
CA PHE A 23 0.98 17.70 -0.78
C PHE A 23 2.11 16.68 -0.92
N ASP A 24 2.25 15.91 0.16
CA ASP A 24 3.21 14.86 0.41
C ASP A 24 3.10 13.71 -0.60
N GLY A 25 3.92 13.75 -1.65
CA GLY A 25 4.05 12.65 -2.61
C GLY A 25 5.02 11.55 -2.14
N ASP A 26 5.33 11.48 -0.84
CA ASP A 26 5.96 10.31 -0.26
C ASP A 26 5.00 9.12 -0.42
N PRO A 27 5.42 7.98 -1.01
CA PRO A 27 4.56 6.80 -1.08
C PRO A 27 4.13 6.43 0.34
N ARG A 28 2.86 6.72 0.68
CA ARG A 28 2.30 6.58 2.04
C ARG A 28 2.27 5.14 2.57
N GLY A 29 2.80 4.16 1.85
CA GLY A 29 2.89 2.78 2.28
C GLY A 29 3.68 1.91 1.31
N ILE A 30 4.08 0.74 1.77
CA ILE A 30 4.77 -0.27 0.96
C ILE A 30 3.78 -1.39 0.68
N LEU A 31 3.50 -1.66 -0.60
CA LEU A 31 2.89 -2.92 -1.02
C LEU A 31 4.02 -3.92 -1.28
N TRP A 32 4.16 -4.89 -0.37
CA TRP A 32 5.08 -5.99 -0.53
C TRP A 32 4.36 -7.22 -1.11
N ILE A 33 4.90 -7.78 -2.19
CA ILE A 33 4.33 -8.95 -2.87
C ILE A 33 5.33 -10.10 -2.72
N TYR A 34 4.98 -11.08 -1.88
CA TYR A 34 5.76 -12.31 -1.67
C TYR A 34 5.59 -13.30 -2.83
N GLU A 35 4.37 -13.38 -3.38
CA GLU A 35 4.02 -14.23 -4.53
C GLU A 35 3.21 -13.43 -5.55
N GLN A 36 3.54 -13.56 -6.84
CA GLN A 36 2.80 -12.86 -7.90
C GLN A 36 1.36 -13.41 -8.04
N PRO A 37 0.36 -12.54 -8.34
CA PRO A 37 -1.01 -12.97 -8.60
C PRO A 37 -1.08 -14.02 -9.72
N GLN A 38 -1.64 -15.18 -9.39
CA GLN A 38 -1.94 -16.27 -10.32
C GLN A 38 -3.39 -16.19 -10.81
N PRO A 39 -3.66 -16.39 -12.11
CA PRO A 39 -4.99 -16.23 -12.70
C PRO A 39 -5.99 -17.31 -12.30
N ASN A 40 -5.53 -18.44 -11.77
CA ASN A 40 -6.32 -19.63 -11.44
C ASN A 40 -6.39 -19.90 -9.92
N ALA A 41 -6.17 -18.87 -9.10
CA ALA A 41 -6.22 -18.96 -7.66
C ALA A 41 -7.24 -17.98 -7.09
N ASP A 42 -7.82 -18.37 -5.96
CA ASP A 42 -8.75 -17.54 -5.21
C ASP A 42 -7.98 -16.75 -4.16
N TYR A 43 -8.33 -15.46 -4.00
CA TYR A 43 -7.71 -14.58 -3.02
C TYR A 43 -8.76 -13.91 -2.14
N VAL A 44 -8.45 -13.77 -0.87
CA VAL A 44 -9.18 -12.94 0.09
C VAL A 44 -8.32 -11.75 0.45
N VAL A 45 -8.94 -10.56 0.47
CA VAL A 45 -8.29 -9.32 0.89
C VAL A 45 -8.81 -8.98 2.28
N GLY A 46 -7.94 -9.08 3.29
CA GLY A 46 -8.21 -8.62 4.65
C GLY A 46 -7.81 -7.16 4.76
N VAL A 47 -8.69 -6.32 5.31
CA VAL A 47 -8.43 -4.89 5.51
C VAL A 47 -8.59 -4.58 6.99
N ASP A 48 -7.53 -4.06 7.59
CA ASP A 48 -7.54 -3.48 8.92
C ASP A 48 -7.57 -1.94 8.79
N PRO A 49 -8.76 -1.31 8.93
CA PRO A 49 -8.92 0.12 8.78
C PRO A 49 -8.59 0.89 10.06
N THR A 50 -7.64 0.39 10.86
CA THR A 50 -7.18 1.12 12.05
C THR A 50 -6.69 2.51 11.67
N LEU A 51 -6.99 3.48 12.55
CA LEU A 51 -6.75 4.90 12.30
C LEU A 51 -5.26 5.23 12.44
N GLY A 52 -4.53 5.13 11.33
CA GLY A 52 -3.21 5.74 11.22
C GLY A 52 -3.29 7.26 11.39
N LEU A 53 -2.21 7.87 11.88
CA LEU A 53 -2.09 9.33 11.94
C LEU A 53 -2.16 9.90 10.52
N SER A 54 -3.30 10.51 10.17
CA SER A 54 -3.47 11.21 8.90
C SER A 54 -2.49 12.38 8.82
N SER A 55 -1.77 12.52 7.70
CA SER A 55 -0.66 13.47 7.51
C SER A 55 0.65 13.08 8.19
N TRP A 56 0.91 11.77 8.30
CA TRP A 56 2.19 11.24 8.72
C TRP A 56 3.35 11.80 7.89
N THR A 57 4.30 12.45 8.55
CA THR A 57 5.59 12.80 7.95
C THR A 57 6.69 12.47 8.95
N ARG A 58 7.89 12.10 8.47
CA ARG A 58 9.05 11.84 9.35
C ARG A 58 9.39 13.06 10.22
N TYR A 59 9.03 14.26 9.77
CA TYR A 59 9.29 15.54 10.45
C TYR A 59 8.26 15.91 11.52
N ALA A 60 7.07 15.31 11.50
CA ALA A 60 5.98 15.59 12.43
C ALA A 60 5.91 14.62 13.62
N ARG A 61 6.81 13.61 13.69
CA ARG A 61 6.84 12.65 14.80
C ARG A 61 7.12 13.33 16.13
N THR A 62 6.17 13.22 17.04
CA THR A 62 6.34 13.44 18.47
C THR A 62 6.66 12.10 19.15
N ARG A 63 7.15 12.18 20.39
CA ARG A 63 7.43 10.98 21.19
C ARG A 63 6.16 10.15 21.49
N ASP A 64 4.99 10.77 21.38
CA ASP A 64 3.71 10.15 21.74
C ASP A 64 3.05 9.44 20.54
N ASP A 65 3.63 9.55 19.34
CA ASP A 65 3.17 8.90 18.09
C ASP A 65 3.70 7.47 17.90
N VAL A 66 4.30 6.88 18.94
CA VAL A 66 4.92 5.54 18.90
C VAL A 66 3.91 4.39 18.89
N ASP A 67 2.66 4.65 19.27
CA ASP A 67 1.62 3.64 19.45
C ASP A 67 0.44 3.79 18.48
N THR A 68 0.55 4.61 17.42
CA THR A 68 -0.53 4.69 16.42
C THR A 68 -0.36 3.61 15.37
N ASP A 69 -1.30 2.67 15.38
CA ASP A 69 -1.41 1.59 14.42
C ASP A 69 -1.61 2.10 12.99
N ASN A 70 -0.99 1.41 12.03
CA ASN A 70 -1.11 1.72 10.61
C ASN A 70 -2.36 1.05 10.03
N GLY A 71 -2.94 1.67 8.99
CA GLY A 71 -3.84 0.96 8.11
C GLY A 71 -3.08 -0.16 7.40
N ALA A 72 -3.61 -1.38 7.45
CA ALA A 72 -2.97 -2.55 6.87
C ALA A 72 -3.93 -3.33 5.97
N ILE A 73 -3.39 -3.95 4.92
CA ILE A 73 -4.12 -4.85 4.03
C ILE A 73 -3.28 -6.11 3.85
N GLU A 74 -3.88 -7.25 4.11
CA GLU A 74 -3.30 -8.55 3.79
C GLU A 74 -4.00 -9.18 2.59
N VAL A 75 -3.25 -9.89 1.76
CA VAL A 75 -3.82 -10.71 0.68
C VAL A 75 -3.49 -12.16 0.97
N ILE A 76 -4.53 -12.97 1.12
CA ILE A 76 -4.45 -14.39 1.43
C ILE A 76 -4.84 -15.18 0.20
N LYS A 77 -3.95 -16.02 -0.28
CA LYS A 77 -4.25 -17.03 -1.31
C LYS A 77 -4.92 -18.22 -0.65
N VAL A 78 -6.13 -18.54 -1.09
CA VAL A 78 -6.94 -19.62 -0.55
C VAL A 78 -6.48 -20.95 -1.14
N GLY A 79 -6.35 -21.99 -0.31
CA GLY A 79 -5.90 -23.29 -0.74
C GLY A 79 -6.07 -24.39 0.29
N LYS A 80 -5.23 -25.44 0.18
CA LYS A 80 -5.19 -26.51 1.21
C LYS A 80 -4.66 -25.96 2.56
N LEU A 81 -3.74 -25.01 2.47
CA LEU A 81 -3.34 -24.13 3.55
C LEU A 81 -3.43 -22.72 2.99
N ASP A 82 -4.06 -21.84 3.75
CA ASP A 82 -4.13 -20.43 3.39
C ASP A 82 -2.76 -19.79 3.64
N VAL A 83 -2.31 -18.99 2.68
CA VAL A 83 -0.99 -18.36 2.72
C VAL A 83 -1.11 -16.89 2.38
N GLN A 84 -0.53 -16.03 3.21
CA GLN A 84 -0.40 -14.61 2.90
C GLN A 84 0.62 -14.42 1.77
N VAL A 85 0.19 -13.76 0.69
CA VAL A 85 0.98 -13.57 -0.54
C VAL A 85 1.34 -12.10 -0.79
N ALA A 86 0.66 -11.19 -0.12
CA ALA A 86 0.97 -9.76 -0.14
C ALA A 86 0.57 -9.08 1.16
N GLU A 87 1.21 -7.94 1.41
CA GLU A 87 0.89 -7.04 2.51
C GLU A 87 1.08 -5.59 2.08
N TYR A 88 0.18 -4.74 2.52
CA TYR A 88 0.32 -3.29 2.45
C TYR A 88 0.17 -2.72 3.85
N ALA A 89 1.09 -1.83 4.24
CA ALA A 89 1.02 -1.13 5.52
C ALA A 89 1.38 0.34 5.32
N ALA A 90 0.59 1.21 5.93
CA ALA A 90 0.62 2.65 5.68
C ALA A 90 0.06 3.45 6.86
N PRO A 91 0.72 4.54 7.30
CA PRO A 91 0.14 5.49 8.25
C PRO A 91 -0.87 6.39 7.55
N ILE A 92 -2.02 5.81 7.21
CA ILE A 92 -3.13 6.47 6.51
C ILE A 92 -4.44 6.27 7.26
N ASN A 93 -5.41 7.15 6.99
CA ASN A 93 -6.76 6.98 7.52
C ASN A 93 -7.54 5.92 6.72
N ALA A 94 -8.69 5.51 7.28
CA ALA A 94 -9.55 4.50 6.68
C ALA A 94 -10.14 4.88 5.29
N LEU A 95 -10.29 6.17 4.99
CA LEU A 95 -10.80 6.63 3.69
C LEU A 95 -9.74 6.46 2.60
N ASP A 96 -8.51 6.89 2.87
CA ASP A 96 -7.37 6.72 1.97
C ASP A 96 -7.04 5.23 1.79
N LEU A 97 -7.19 4.41 2.85
CA LEU A 97 -6.99 2.96 2.80
C LEU A 97 -7.99 2.29 1.84
N ALA A 98 -9.20 2.82 1.68
CA ALA A 98 -10.19 2.27 0.76
C ALA A 98 -9.73 2.35 -0.70
N GLU A 99 -8.98 3.41 -1.07
CA GLU A 99 -8.39 3.52 -2.41
C GLU A 99 -7.32 2.45 -2.64
N ALA A 100 -6.45 2.23 -1.64
CA ALA A 100 -5.45 1.17 -1.67
C ALA A 100 -6.10 -0.22 -1.77
N ALA A 101 -7.15 -0.47 -1.00
CA ALA A 101 -7.91 -1.73 -1.02
C ALA A 101 -8.51 -2.01 -2.40
N ASN A 102 -9.10 -1.01 -3.05
CA ASN A 102 -9.63 -1.17 -4.41
C ASN A 102 -8.51 -1.44 -5.43
N ALA A 103 -7.38 -0.73 -5.34
CA ALA A 103 -6.24 -0.94 -6.24
C ALA A 103 -5.64 -2.35 -6.08
N ILE A 104 -5.40 -2.79 -4.85
CA ILE A 104 -4.87 -4.12 -4.52
C ILE A 104 -5.88 -5.21 -4.90
N GLY A 105 -7.17 -5.03 -4.60
CA GLY A 105 -8.22 -5.96 -5.01
C GLY A 105 -8.26 -6.14 -6.54
N ARG A 106 -8.05 -5.07 -7.32
CA ARG A 106 -7.95 -5.17 -8.78
C ARG A 106 -6.67 -5.84 -9.29
N LEU A 107 -5.61 -5.83 -8.51
CA LEU A 107 -4.38 -6.55 -8.84
C LEU A 107 -4.54 -8.07 -8.66
N TYR A 108 -5.30 -8.48 -7.64
CA TYR A 108 -5.52 -9.88 -7.29
C TYR A 108 -6.85 -10.47 -7.77
N LYS A 109 -7.72 -9.67 -8.40
CA LYS A 109 -8.93 -10.21 -9.03
C LYS A 109 -8.54 -11.20 -10.14
N GLY A 110 -9.26 -12.32 -10.19
CA GLY A 110 -9.21 -13.24 -11.33
C GLY A 110 -9.54 -12.53 -12.64
N ARG A 111 -9.07 -13.08 -13.76
CA ARG A 111 -9.42 -12.60 -15.10
C ARG A 111 -10.81 -13.05 -15.52
#